data_AF-A0A818J3N1-F1
#
_entry.id   AF-A0A818J3N1-F1
#
_cell.length_a   1.000
_cell.length_b   1.000
_cell.length_c   1.000
_cell.angle_alpha   90.00
_cell.angle_beta   90.00
_cell.angle_gamma   90.00
#
_symmetry.space_group_name_H-M   'P 1'
#
loop_
_entity.id
_entity.type
_entity.pdbx_description
1 polymer ?
#
loop_
_entity_poly.entity_id
_entity_poly.type
_entity_poly.pdbx_seq_one_letter_code
_entity_poly.pdbx_strand_id
1 'polypeptide(L)'
;MNSYHIQLDDVDLNSCVENKNVFNILSFNLWSDYLEMPGYLDASLSFRLTQNYSTVHSTYSIQFERKIGPLWINIPCITDSCFGQSLCILIQNSCGSIKSCNKNCQLSTGSHTLEHIRLPLKNSFFEHKIFTKGQYKFKIQIYDNANTIVGCFTGYITLKMNE
;
A
#
# COMPACT_ATOMS: atom_id res chain seq x y z
N MET A 1 -2.79 23.99 -7.01
CA MET A 1 -2.62 22.81 -6.14
C MET A 1 -3.78 21.90 -6.48
N ASN A 2 -3.54 20.67 -6.91
CA ASN A 2 -4.63 19.77 -7.26
C ASN A 2 -5.00 18.97 -6.01
N SER A 3 -6.27 18.98 -5.68
CA SER A 3 -6.81 18.19 -4.59
C SER A 3 -7.88 17.23 -5.10
N TYR A 4 -7.89 16.05 -4.52
CA TYR A 4 -8.77 14.97 -4.94
C TYR A 4 -9.47 14.34 -3.75
N HIS A 5 -10.76 14.03 -3.89
CA HIS A 5 -11.39 13.04 -3.03
C HIS A 5 -11.02 11.63 -3.50
N ILE A 6 -10.56 10.80 -2.58
CA ILE A 6 -10.33 9.37 -2.76
C ILE A 6 -11.52 8.63 -2.16
N GLN A 7 -12.14 7.78 -2.97
CA GLN A 7 -13.08 6.78 -2.50
C GLN A 7 -12.42 5.41 -2.62
N LEU A 8 -12.25 4.69 -1.52
CA LEU A 8 -11.87 3.27 -1.54
C LEU A 8 -13.13 2.46 -1.86
N ASP A 9 -13.17 1.85 -3.03
CA ASP A 9 -14.36 1.19 -3.56
C ASP A 9 -14.45 -0.27 -3.10
N ASP A 10 -13.35 -1.01 -3.23
CA ASP A 10 -13.27 -2.42 -2.87
C ASP A 10 -11.81 -2.82 -2.61
N VAL A 11 -11.60 -3.84 -1.78
CA VAL A 11 -10.28 -4.43 -1.51
C VAL A 11 -10.38 -5.94 -1.51
N ASP A 12 -9.76 -6.56 -2.51
CA ASP A 12 -9.52 -7.99 -2.52
C ASP A 12 -8.22 -8.30 -1.77
N LEU A 13 -8.40 -8.62 -0.48
CA LEU A 13 -7.35 -8.77 0.51
C LEU A 13 -6.44 -9.98 0.30
N ASN A 14 -6.80 -10.94 -0.57
CA ASN A 14 -5.99 -12.16 -0.78
C ASN A 14 -5.94 -12.63 -2.25
N SER A 15 -6.27 -11.74 -3.21
CA SER A 15 -6.46 -12.05 -4.64
C SER A 15 -5.31 -12.74 -5.38
N CYS A 16 -4.07 -12.57 -4.94
CA CYS A 16 -2.94 -12.67 -5.87
C CYS A 16 -1.82 -13.65 -5.53
N VAL A 17 -2.05 -14.60 -4.62
CA VAL A 17 -1.18 -15.78 -4.44
C VAL A 17 -2.03 -17.01 -4.12
N GLU A 18 -1.86 -18.09 -4.90
CA GLU A 18 -2.62 -19.33 -4.73
C GLU A 18 -2.14 -20.20 -3.56
N ASN A 19 -0.93 -20.00 -3.03
CA ASN A 19 -0.41 -20.81 -1.91
C ASN A 19 0.64 -20.07 -1.05
N LYS A 20 0.45 -20.14 0.28
CA LYS A 20 1.38 -19.72 1.36
C LYS A 20 1.56 -18.21 1.56
N ASN A 21 0.48 -17.51 1.90
CA ASN A 21 0.60 -16.18 2.49
C ASN A 21 1.10 -16.27 3.93
N VAL A 22 2.33 -15.80 4.17
CA VAL A 22 2.80 -15.52 5.52
C VAL A 22 1.99 -14.37 6.10
N PHE A 23 1.64 -13.39 5.26
CA PHE A 23 0.78 -12.26 5.59
C PHE A 23 -0.63 -12.48 5.03
N ASN A 24 -1.58 -12.83 5.91
CA ASN A 24 -3.00 -12.82 5.57
C ASN A 24 -3.55 -11.43 5.85
N ILE A 25 -3.86 -10.65 4.81
CA ILE A 25 -4.40 -9.31 5.00
C ILE A 25 -5.85 -9.43 5.47
N LEU A 26 -6.16 -8.76 6.58
CA LEU A 26 -7.47 -8.77 7.23
C LEU A 26 -8.29 -7.53 6.88
N SER A 27 -7.65 -6.37 6.78
CA SER A 27 -8.32 -5.12 6.42
C SER A 27 -7.32 -4.09 5.90
N PHE A 28 -7.78 -3.22 5.00
CA PHE A 28 -7.08 -2.01 4.58
C PHE A 28 -8.06 -0.85 4.59
N ASN A 29 -7.71 0.25 5.25
CA ASN A 29 -8.54 1.44 5.37
C ASN A 29 -7.72 2.70 5.06
N LEU A 30 -8.37 3.70 4.47
CA LEU A 30 -7.82 5.04 4.35
C LEU A 30 -8.36 5.91 5.48
N TRP A 31 -7.50 6.73 6.09
CA TRP A 31 -7.87 7.66 7.16
C TRP A 31 -8.42 8.98 6.63
N SER A 32 -8.04 9.32 5.40
CA SER A 32 -8.52 10.49 4.69
C SER A 32 -9.12 10.04 3.38
N ASP A 33 -10.34 10.50 3.11
CA ASP A 33 -10.99 10.44 1.80
C ASP A 33 -10.54 11.59 0.90
N TYR A 34 -9.49 12.32 1.30
CA TYR A 34 -8.99 13.49 0.62
C TYR A 34 -7.47 13.44 0.48
N LEU A 35 -7.00 13.85 -0.70
CA LEU A 35 -5.61 13.78 -1.14
C LEU A 35 -5.14 15.11 -1.68
N GLU A 36 -4.20 15.72 -0.97
CA GLU A 36 -3.48 16.90 -1.44
C GLU A 36 -2.17 16.50 -2.10
N MET A 37 -1.82 17.21 -3.17
CA MET A 37 -0.60 16.96 -3.92
C MET A 37 0.24 18.24 -4.07
N PRO A 38 1.51 18.22 -3.65
CA PRO A 38 2.19 17.16 -2.89
C PRO A 38 1.60 17.02 -1.48
N GLY A 39 1.65 15.82 -0.89
CA GLY A 39 1.03 15.58 0.41
C GLY A 39 1.30 14.18 0.96
N TYR A 40 0.37 13.67 1.76
CA TYR A 40 0.47 12.36 2.40
C TYR A 40 -0.82 11.58 2.24
N LEU A 41 -0.70 10.26 2.09
CA LEU A 41 -1.79 9.32 2.22
C LEU A 41 -1.67 8.65 3.59
N ASP A 42 -2.71 8.78 4.41
CA ASP A 42 -2.81 8.12 5.70
C ASP A 42 -3.69 6.88 5.58
N ALA A 43 -3.18 5.73 6.00
CA ALA A 43 -3.85 4.44 5.88
C ALA A 43 -3.70 3.58 7.14
N SER A 44 -4.47 2.50 7.21
CA SER A 44 -4.27 1.42 8.18
C SER A 44 -4.39 0.08 7.55
N LEU A 45 -3.53 -0.84 7.99
CA LEU A 45 -3.44 -2.19 7.48
C LEU A 45 -3.47 -3.17 8.66
N SER A 46 -4.46 -4.06 8.66
CA SER A 46 -4.48 -5.19 9.59
C SER A 46 -4.13 -6.46 8.84
N PHE A 47 -3.28 -7.29 9.42
CA PHE A 47 -2.87 -8.57 8.86
C PHE A 47 -2.63 -9.61 9.95
N ARG A 48 -2.72 -10.89 9.58
CA ARG A 48 -2.37 -12.02 10.43
C ARG A 48 -1.16 -12.74 9.87
N LEU A 49 -0.17 -12.94 10.72
CA LEU A 49 0.98 -13.78 10.45
C LEU A 49 0.72 -15.22 10.84
N THR A 50 0.99 -16.14 9.91
CA THR A 50 0.90 -17.59 10.13
C THR A 50 2.15 -18.18 10.78
N GLN A 51 3.28 -17.46 10.71
CA GLN A 51 4.56 -17.82 11.31
C GLN A 51 5.35 -16.56 11.69
N ASN A 52 6.35 -16.71 12.58
CA ASN A 52 7.27 -15.64 12.89
C ASN A 52 7.98 -15.18 11.60
N TYR A 53 8.09 -13.86 11.41
CA TYR A 53 8.61 -13.28 10.18
C TYR A 53 9.52 -12.08 10.44
N SER A 54 10.66 -12.03 9.74
CA SER A 54 11.60 -10.91 9.81
C SER A 54 11.39 -10.00 8.61
N THR A 55 11.05 -8.74 8.85
CA THR A 55 10.82 -7.73 7.80
C THR A 55 12.06 -6.94 7.42
N VAL A 56 13.22 -7.24 8.03
CA VAL A 56 14.49 -6.50 7.85
C VAL A 56 14.89 -6.41 6.37
N HIS A 57 14.70 -7.50 5.62
CA HIS A 57 15.05 -7.57 4.20
C HIS A 57 13.82 -7.66 3.29
N SER A 58 12.62 -7.47 3.85
CA SER A 58 11.40 -7.56 3.07
C SER A 58 11.16 -6.27 2.32
N THR A 59 10.90 -6.38 1.03
CA THR A 59 10.55 -5.26 0.17
C THR A 59 9.07 -5.31 -0.16
N TYR A 60 8.55 -4.24 -0.74
CA TYR A 60 7.20 -4.24 -1.27
C TYR A 60 7.18 -3.58 -2.65
N SER A 61 6.27 -4.03 -3.51
CA SER A 61 5.96 -3.39 -4.77
C SER A 61 4.52 -2.89 -4.75
N ILE A 62 4.28 -1.76 -5.41
CA ILE A 62 2.96 -1.18 -5.64
C ILE A 62 2.82 -0.97 -7.15
N GLN A 63 1.81 -1.61 -7.73
CA GLN A 63 1.44 -1.43 -9.14
C GLN A 63 0.12 -0.69 -9.22
N PHE A 64 -0.01 0.22 -10.17
CA PHE A 64 -1.24 0.95 -10.44
C PHE A 64 -1.72 0.68 -11.87
N GLU A 65 -3.02 0.48 -12.01
CA GLU A 65 -3.71 0.43 -13.29
C GLU A 65 -4.80 1.49 -13.27
N ARG A 66 -5.03 2.16 -14.41
CA ARG A 66 -6.12 3.10 -14.59
C ARG A 66 -7.16 2.53 -15.55
N LYS A 67 -8.43 2.70 -15.22
CA LYS A 67 -9.53 2.36 -16.11
C LYS A 67 -9.73 3.45 -17.16
N ILE A 68 -9.63 3.08 -18.44
CA ILE A 68 -9.92 3.95 -19.60
C ILE A 68 -10.89 3.19 -20.50
N GLY A 69 -12.16 3.61 -20.49
CA GLY A 69 -13.24 2.85 -21.13
C GLY A 69 -13.38 1.44 -20.52
N PRO A 70 -13.38 0.37 -21.32
CA PRO A 70 -13.44 -1.00 -20.81
C PRO A 70 -12.08 -1.58 -20.41
N LEU A 71 -10.97 -0.87 -20.66
CA LEU A 71 -9.61 -1.40 -20.46
C LEU A 71 -8.99 -0.87 -19.16
N TRP A 72 -8.21 -1.73 -18.51
CA TRP A 72 -7.28 -1.35 -17.45
C TRP A 72 -5.89 -1.19 -18.04
N ILE A 73 -5.30 -0.01 -17.88
CA ILE A 73 -4.00 0.35 -18.45
C ILE A 73 -3.00 0.50 -17.31
N ASN A 74 -1.93 -0.28 -17.36
CA ASN A 74 -0.81 -0.18 -16.43
C ASN A 74 -0.23 1.24 -16.44
N ILE A 75 -0.12 1.84 -15.27
CA ILE A 75 0.61 3.08 -15.06
C ILE A 75 2.06 2.72 -14.80
N PRO A 76 2.99 3.07 -15.71
CA PRO A 76 4.39 2.77 -15.49
C PRO A 76 4.90 3.50 -14.26
N CYS A 77 5.74 2.81 -13.51
CA CYS A 77 6.45 3.39 -12.39
C CYS A 77 7.55 4.28 -12.93
N ILE A 78 7.39 5.59 -12.75
CA ILE A 78 8.30 6.58 -13.33
C ILE A 78 9.54 6.78 -12.43
N THR A 79 9.45 6.39 -11.16
CA THR A 79 10.57 6.46 -10.20
C THR A 79 10.59 5.24 -9.28
N ASP A 80 11.57 5.17 -8.35
CA ASP A 80 11.71 4.17 -7.28
C ASP A 80 10.46 4.02 -6.38
N SER A 81 9.48 4.87 -6.57
CA SER A 81 8.34 5.06 -5.70
C SER A 81 7.28 3.94 -5.77
N CYS A 82 7.34 3.07 -6.77
CA CYS A 82 6.59 1.81 -6.79
C CYS A 82 7.30 0.65 -6.10
N PHE A 83 8.56 0.83 -5.70
CA PHE A 83 9.36 -0.20 -5.04
C PHE A 83 9.86 0.34 -3.70
N GLY A 84 9.25 -0.16 -2.63
CA GLY A 84 9.67 0.17 -1.28
C GLY A 84 10.98 -0.50 -0.91
N GLN A 85 11.94 0.28 -0.41
CA GLN A 85 13.24 -0.25 0.01
C GLN A 85 13.16 -1.20 1.22
N SER A 86 12.20 -1.01 2.14
CA SER A 86 12.04 -1.92 3.29
C SER A 86 10.67 -1.80 3.98
N LEU A 87 9.98 -2.93 4.14
CA LEU A 87 8.77 -3.04 4.96
C LEU A 87 9.06 -2.76 6.45
N CYS A 88 10.26 -3.09 6.92
CA CYS A 88 10.72 -2.78 8.27
C CYS A 88 10.66 -1.27 8.57
N ILE A 89 11.11 -0.43 7.63
CA ILE A 89 11.07 1.03 7.77
C ILE A 89 9.62 1.53 7.85
N LEU A 90 8.72 0.99 7.02
CA LEU A 90 7.30 1.34 7.10
C LEU A 90 6.70 0.99 8.46
N ILE A 91 6.98 -0.20 8.98
CA ILE A 91 6.50 -0.64 10.29
C ILE A 91 7.04 0.30 11.37
N GLN A 92 8.35 0.55 11.39
CA GLN A 92 8.97 1.45 12.37
C GLN A 92 8.38 2.86 12.32
N ASN A 93 8.11 3.41 11.13
CA ASN A 93 7.54 4.75 10.96
C ASN A 93 6.06 4.83 11.36
N SER A 94 5.31 3.73 11.23
CA SER A 94 3.88 3.66 11.60
C SER A 94 3.69 3.55 13.13
N CYS A 95 4.76 3.33 13.88
CA CYS A 95 4.71 3.07 15.31
C CYS A 95 4.66 4.32 16.21
N GLY A 96 4.13 5.43 15.71
CA GLY A 96 4.11 6.73 16.39
C GLY A 96 3.46 6.76 17.79
N SER A 97 2.79 5.69 18.24
CA SER A 97 2.11 5.67 19.55
C SER A 97 1.90 4.27 20.18
N ILE A 98 2.35 3.17 19.57
CA ILE A 98 2.04 1.80 20.05
C ILE A 98 3.22 1.22 20.85
N LYS A 99 3.01 0.98 22.15
CA LYS A 99 4.01 0.43 23.12
C LYS A 99 4.59 -0.96 22.77
N SER A 100 4.06 -1.64 21.76
CA SER A 100 4.46 -2.98 21.32
C SER A 100 5.12 -3.01 19.95
N CYS A 101 5.58 -1.87 19.42
CA CYS A 101 6.24 -1.86 18.13
C CYS A 101 7.58 -2.58 18.20
N ASN A 102 7.71 -3.68 17.47
CA ASN A 102 8.96 -4.41 17.37
C ASN A 102 9.97 -3.61 16.52
N LYS A 103 10.77 -2.78 17.21
CA LYS A 103 11.86 -2.00 16.61
C LYS A 103 12.88 -2.86 15.87
N ASN A 104 12.96 -4.16 16.18
CA ASN A 104 13.88 -5.09 15.54
C ASN A 104 13.33 -5.68 14.24
N CYS A 105 12.15 -5.23 13.79
CA CYS A 105 11.54 -5.69 12.55
C CYS A 105 11.33 -7.20 12.50
N GLN A 106 11.04 -7.77 13.68
CA GLN A 106 10.56 -9.13 13.82
C GLN A 106 9.08 -9.06 14.17
N LEU A 107 8.27 -9.87 13.52
CA LEU A 107 6.85 -9.95 13.84
C LEU A 107 6.57 -11.38 14.28
N SER A 108 5.98 -11.53 15.46
CA SER A 108 5.55 -12.83 15.94
C SER A 108 4.30 -13.29 15.21
N THR A 109 4.07 -14.59 15.15
CA THR A 109 2.78 -15.16 14.72
C THR A 109 1.62 -14.48 15.47
N GLY A 110 0.53 -14.16 14.77
CA GLY A 110 -0.62 -13.47 15.36
C GLY A 110 -1.19 -12.36 14.48
N SER A 111 -2.18 -11.64 14.99
CA SER A 111 -2.79 -10.50 14.28
C SER A 111 -2.11 -9.20 14.68
N HIS A 112 -1.82 -8.37 13.69
CA HIS A 112 -1.13 -7.09 13.83
C HIS A 112 -1.92 -6.02 13.08
N THR A 113 -1.93 -4.81 13.62
CA THR A 113 -2.50 -3.64 12.98
C THR A 113 -1.46 -2.54 12.93
N LEU A 114 -1.19 -2.05 11.73
CA LEU A 114 -0.41 -0.86 11.48
C LEU A 114 -1.38 0.30 11.35
N GLU A 115 -1.46 1.11 12.39
CA GLU A 115 -2.27 2.34 12.40
C GLU A 115 -1.46 3.50 11.81
N HIS A 116 -2.16 4.42 11.15
CA HIS A 116 -1.60 5.67 10.63
C HIS A 116 -0.32 5.51 9.79
N ILE A 117 -0.33 4.55 8.85
CA ILE A 117 0.73 4.45 7.85
C ILE A 117 0.68 5.71 6.99
N ARG A 118 1.70 6.56 7.13
CA ARG A 118 1.79 7.83 6.40
C ARG A 118 2.72 7.69 5.20
N LEU A 119 2.15 7.61 4.01
CA LEU A 119 2.87 7.45 2.76
C LEU A 119 3.04 8.81 2.08
N PRO A 120 4.28 9.30 1.88
CA PRO A 120 4.52 10.58 1.23
C PRO A 120 4.21 10.49 -0.27
N LEU A 121 3.37 11.41 -0.77
CA LEU A 121 3.05 11.57 -2.18
C LEU A 121 3.89 12.72 -2.74
N LYS A 122 4.99 12.36 -3.39
CA LYS A 122 5.92 13.32 -4.01
C LYS A 122 5.43 13.76 -5.40
N ASN A 123 5.74 15.01 -5.76
CA ASN A 123 5.38 15.61 -7.05
C ASN A 123 5.85 14.80 -8.27
N SER A 124 6.99 14.10 -8.18
CA SER A 124 7.54 13.33 -9.31
C SER A 124 6.60 12.22 -9.82
N PHE A 125 5.69 11.70 -8.99
CA PHE A 125 4.66 10.76 -9.44
C PHE A 125 3.63 11.39 -10.39
N PHE A 126 3.41 12.69 -10.30
CA PHE A 126 2.28 13.40 -10.90
C PHE A 126 2.67 14.49 -11.91
N GLU A 127 3.97 14.83 -11.99
CA GLU A 127 4.51 15.73 -13.03
C GLU A 127 4.15 15.25 -14.46
N HIS A 128 3.84 13.96 -14.63
CA HIS A 128 3.40 13.40 -15.90
C HIS A 128 1.89 13.46 -16.18
N LYS A 129 1.07 14.10 -15.32
CA LYS A 129 -0.41 14.18 -15.48
C LYS A 129 -1.11 12.81 -15.62
N ILE A 130 -0.46 11.72 -15.21
CA ILE A 130 -0.99 10.35 -15.41
C ILE A 130 -2.16 10.07 -14.47
N PHE A 131 -2.06 10.60 -13.26
CA PHE A 131 -3.14 10.53 -12.29
C PHE A 131 -4.03 11.76 -12.43
N THR A 132 -5.27 11.50 -12.80
CA THR A 132 -6.35 12.48 -12.95
C THR A 132 -7.62 11.82 -12.41
N LYS A 133 -8.77 12.46 -12.52
CA LYS A 133 -10.03 11.84 -12.11
C LYS A 133 -10.26 10.48 -12.80
N GLY A 134 -10.82 9.53 -12.06
CA GLY A 134 -11.19 8.21 -12.58
C GLY A 134 -10.98 7.07 -11.60
N GLN A 135 -11.22 5.85 -12.08
CA GLN A 135 -11.04 4.62 -11.31
C GLN A 135 -9.62 4.07 -11.52
N TYR A 136 -9.03 3.65 -10.42
CA TYR A 136 -7.71 3.06 -10.33
C TYR A 136 -7.78 1.74 -9.59
N LYS A 137 -6.94 0.81 -10.00
CA LYS A 137 -6.69 -0.44 -9.32
C LYS A 137 -5.26 -0.39 -8.85
N PHE A 138 -5.03 -0.72 -7.59
CA PHE A 138 -3.70 -0.85 -7.03
C PHE A 138 -3.49 -2.30 -6.60
N LYS A 139 -2.27 -2.79 -6.79
CA LYS A 139 -1.84 -4.11 -6.33
C LYS A 139 -0.59 -3.95 -5.50
N ILE A 140 -0.60 -4.48 -4.29
CA ILE A 140 0.52 -4.44 -3.37
C ILE A 140 1.03 -5.86 -3.16
N GLN A 141 2.32 -6.04 -3.35
CA GLN A 141 3.00 -7.32 -3.13
C GLN A 141 4.13 -7.12 -2.13
N ILE A 142 4.24 -8.03 -1.17
CA ILE A 142 5.31 -8.05 -0.17
C ILE A 142 6.22 -9.22 -0.52
N TYR A 143 7.52 -8.97 -0.56
CA TYR A 143 8.54 -9.97 -0.91
C TYR A 143 9.45 -10.24 0.28
N ASP A 144 9.88 -11.49 0.42
CA ASP A 144 10.98 -11.85 1.31
C ASP A 144 12.36 -11.64 0.66
N ASN A 145 13.42 -12.00 1.39
CA ASN A 145 14.80 -11.91 0.92
C ASN A 145 15.12 -12.83 -0.26
N ALA A 146 14.30 -13.86 -0.51
CA ALA A 146 14.40 -14.76 -1.65
C ALA A 146 13.54 -14.27 -2.84
N ASN A 147 13.00 -13.05 -2.77
CA ASN A 147 12.08 -12.47 -3.75
C ASN A 147 10.79 -13.29 -3.93
N THR A 148 10.39 -14.04 -2.90
CA THR A 148 9.13 -14.80 -2.87
C THR A 148 8.04 -13.90 -2.33
N ILE A 149 6.86 -13.91 -2.98
CA ILE A 149 5.71 -13.15 -2.52
C ILE A 149 5.18 -13.80 -1.24
N VAL A 150 5.19 -13.06 -0.15
CA VAL A 150 4.74 -13.51 1.18
C VAL A 150 3.42 -12.87 1.61
N GLY A 151 2.95 -11.86 0.88
CA GLY A 151 1.67 -11.21 1.05
C GLY A 151 1.27 -10.47 -0.23
N CYS A 152 -0.02 -10.48 -0.56
CA CYS A 152 -0.54 -9.77 -1.72
C CYS A 152 -1.98 -9.35 -1.50
N PHE A 153 -2.31 -8.12 -1.89
CA PHE A 153 -3.69 -7.67 -1.99
C PHE A 153 -3.86 -6.68 -3.14
N THR A 154 -5.09 -6.61 -3.62
CA THR A 154 -5.52 -5.69 -4.67
C THR A 154 -6.62 -4.82 -4.12
N GLY A 155 -6.65 -3.54 -4.48
CA GLY A 155 -7.78 -2.68 -4.17
C GLY A 155 -8.10 -1.73 -5.30
N TYR A 156 -9.25 -1.08 -5.15
CA TYR A 156 -9.82 -0.18 -6.13
C TYR A 156 -10.09 1.16 -5.48
N ILE A 157 -9.60 2.23 -6.09
CA ILE A 157 -9.85 3.60 -5.64
C ILE A 157 -10.41 4.44 -6.78
N THR A 158 -11.30 5.36 -6.45
CA THR A 158 -11.79 6.38 -7.37
C THR A 158 -11.28 7.75 -6.93
N LEU A 159 -10.62 8.46 -7.84
CA LEU A 159 -10.19 9.85 -7.66
C LEU A 159 -11.24 10.80 -8.27
N LYS A 160 -11.76 11.73 -7.46
CA LYS A 160 -12.66 12.82 -7.87
C LYS A 160 -11.94 14.15 -7.63
N MET A 161 -12.05 15.12 -8.54
CA MET A 161 -11.48 16.46 -8.30
C MET A 161 -12.40 17.25 -7.38
N ASN A 162 -11.82 18.09 -6.51
CA ASN A 162 -12.58 19.17 -5.90
C ASN A 162 -12.86 20.23 -6.97
N GLU A 163 -14.12 20.61 -7.11
CA GLU A 163 -14.56 21.78 -7.87
C GLU A 163 -14.31 23.07 -7.09
#